data_AF-P0DQT8-F1
#
_entry.id   AF-P0DQT8-F1
#
_cell.length_a   1.000
_cell.length_b   1.000
_cell.length_c   1.000
_cell.angle_alpha   90.00
_cell.angle_beta   90.00
_cell.angle_gamma   90.00
#
_symmetry.space_group_name_H-M   'P 1'
#
loop_
_entity.id
_entity.type
_entity.pdbx_description
1 polymer ?
#
loop_
_entity_poly.entity_id
_entity_poly.type
_entity_poly.pdbx_seq_one_letter_code
_entity_poly.pdbx_strand_id
1 'polypeptide(L)' 'METIVLLFLLALVFCTLEMGMVEAEHGCPDNEDECHEHCKSIGKSGGYCVGPHKQTCRCNP' A
#
# COMPACT_ATOMS: atom_id res chain seq x y z
N MET A 1 -32.25 10.19 -14.38
CA MET A 1 -31.92 9.45 -13.14
C MET A 1 -30.76 8.49 -13.38
N GLU A 2 -30.80 7.72 -14.48
CA GLU A 2 -29.77 6.73 -14.85
C GLU A 2 -28.36 7.30 -14.99
N THR A 3 -28.19 8.47 -15.61
CA THR A 3 -26.87 9.12 -15.77
C THR A 3 -26.22 9.44 -14.44
N ILE A 4 -26.99 9.93 -13.47
CA ILE A 4 -26.49 10.26 -12.13
C ILE A 4 -26.02 8.98 -11.43
N VAL A 5 -26.80 7.90 -11.54
CA VAL A 5 -26.41 6.59 -10.99
C VAL A 5 -25.13 6.08 -11.63
N LEU A 6 -24.98 6.18 -12.96
CA LEU A 6 -23.74 5.80 -13.65
C LEU A 6 -22.53 6.61 -13.18
N LEU A 7 -22.67 7.93 -13.01
CA LEU A 7 -21.59 8.77 -12.50
C LEU A 7 -21.19 8.38 -11.06
N PHE A 8 -22.16 8.12 -10.18
CA PHE A 8 -21.87 7.66 -8.82
C PHE A 8 -21.19 6.28 -8.81
N LEU A 9 -21.63 5.35 -9.66
CA LEU A 9 -20.99 4.03 -9.78
C LEU A 9 -19.55 4.14 -10.29
N LEU A 10 -19.31 4.96 -11.31
CA LEU A 10 -17.95 5.21 -11.80
C LEU A 10 -17.08 5.83 -10.72
N ALA A 11 -17.58 6.85 -10.00
CA ALA A 11 -16.85 7.48 -8.90
C ALA A 11 -16.49 6.48 -7.79
N LEU A 12 -17.40 5.57 -7.41
CA LEU A 12 -17.11 4.52 -6.44
C LEU A 12 -16.04 3.56 -6.94
N VAL A 13 -16.09 3.14 -8.20
CA VAL A 13 -15.06 2.28 -8.81
C VAL A 13 -13.70 2.99 -8.79
N PHE A 14 -13.62 4.24 -9.23
CA PHE A 14 -12.39 5.03 -9.18
C PHE A 14 -11.85 5.18 -7.76
N CYS A 15 -12.69 5.50 -6.78
CA CYS A 15 -12.28 5.56 -5.37
C CYS A 15 -11.70 4.22 -4.90
N THR A 16 -12.31 3.09 -5.25
CA THR A 16 -11.82 1.77 -4.82
C THR A 16 -10.51 1.34 -5.49
N LEU A 17 -10.24 1.80 -6.71
CA LEU A 17 -8.98 1.52 -7.41
C LEU A 17 -7.82 2.32 -6.80
N GLU A 18 -8.04 3.58 -6.47
CA GLU A 18 -7.02 4.46 -5.88
C GLU A 18 -6.70 4.08 -4.42
N MET A 19 -7.69 3.59 -3.67
CA MET A 19 -7.51 3.12 -2.28
C MET A 19 -6.56 1.90 -2.18
N GLY A 20 -6.29 1.20 -3.28
CA GLY A 20 -5.40 0.02 -3.29
C GLY A 20 -3.91 0.33 -3.16
N MET A 21 -3.49 1.60 -3.24
CA MET A 21 -2.07 1.98 -3.30
C MET A 21 -1.55 2.69 -2.04
N VAL A 22 -2.37 2.84 -0.99
CA VAL A 22 -2.09 3.76 0.13
C VAL A 22 -1.34 3.10 1.30
N GLU A 23 -0.94 1.83 1.21
CA GLU A 23 -0.24 1.12 2.30
C GLU A 23 1.17 0.61 1.94
N ALA A 24 1.69 0.99 0.78
CA ALA A 24 3.10 0.80 0.40
C ALA A 24 4.02 1.80 1.11
N GLU A 25 3.85 2.00 2.43
CA GLU A 25 4.43 3.16 3.13
C GLU A 25 5.97 3.19 3.10
N HIS A 26 6.61 2.06 2.79
CA HIS A 26 8.08 1.96 2.75
C HIS A 26 8.55 1.06 1.59
N GLY A 27 8.06 1.29 0.37
CA GLY A 27 8.56 0.62 -0.85
C GLY A 27 7.95 -0.74 -1.21
N CYS A 28 7.20 -1.37 -0.31
CA CYS A 28 6.53 -2.64 -0.60
C CYS A 28 5.33 -2.48 -1.56
N PRO A 29 5.17 -3.25 -2.66
CA PRO A 29 5.85 -4.52 -2.97
C PRO A 29 7.09 -4.41 -3.88
N ASP A 30 7.32 -3.26 -4.49
CA ASP A 30 8.30 -3.13 -5.58
C ASP A 30 9.75 -2.90 -5.11
N ASN A 31 9.91 -2.50 -3.85
CA ASN A 31 11.16 -2.04 -3.26
C ASN A 31 11.27 -2.48 -1.78
N GLU A 32 11.64 -3.75 -1.57
CA GLU A 32 11.89 -4.30 -0.24
C GLU A 32 13.09 -3.63 0.46
N ASP A 33 14.06 -3.13 -0.30
CA ASP A 33 15.24 -2.42 0.24
C ASP A 33 14.84 -1.12 0.95
N GLU A 34 13.85 -0.39 0.44
CA GLU A 34 13.32 0.81 1.10
C GLU A 34 12.62 0.47 2.42
N CYS A 35 11.89 -0.65 2.49
CA CYS A 35 11.30 -1.16 3.73
C CYS A 35 12.39 -1.52 4.74
N HIS A 36 13.43 -2.19 4.26
CA HIS A 36 14.56 -2.60 5.08
C HIS A 36 15.32 -1.40 5.67
N GLU A 37 15.65 -0.40 4.84
CA GLU A 37 16.35 0.81 5.27
C GLU A 37 15.48 1.69 6.15
N HIS A 38 14.17 1.80 5.88
CA HIS A 38 13.23 2.46 6.78
C HIS A 38 13.28 1.84 8.18
N CYS A 39 13.15 0.52 8.28
CA CYS A 39 13.17 -0.17 9.57
C CYS A 39 14.50 0.02 10.29
N LYS A 40 15.64 0.00 9.58
CA LYS A 40 16.93 0.34 10.18
C LYS A 40 16.98 1.77 10.71
N SER A 41 16.41 2.73 9.97
CA SER A 41 16.43 4.14 10.36
C SER A 41 15.72 4.42 11.70
N ILE A 42 14.72 3.62 12.05
CA ILE A 42 13.99 3.70 13.33
C ILE A 42 14.59 2.79 14.43
N GLY A 43 15.77 2.20 14.19
CA GLY A 43 16.50 1.38 15.16
C GLY A 43 16.11 -0.10 15.19
N LYS A 44 15.41 -0.61 14.17
CA LYS A 44 15.16 -2.04 13.99
C LYS A 44 16.30 -2.72 13.23
N SER A 45 16.34 -4.05 13.27
CA SER A 45 17.36 -4.84 12.55
C SER A 45 17.16 -4.86 11.03
N GLY A 46 15.95 -4.51 10.56
CA GLY A 46 15.57 -4.52 9.15
C GLY A 46 14.06 -4.70 8.99
N GLY A 47 13.61 -4.79 7.74
CA GLY A 47 12.20 -4.90 7.38
C GLY A 47 12.00 -5.73 6.12
N TYR A 48 10.81 -6.29 5.95
CA TYR A 48 10.44 -7.09 4.78
C TYR A 48 8.96 -6.94 4.43
N CYS A 49 8.60 -7.22 3.17
CA CYS A 49 7.23 -7.08 2.71
C CYS A 49 6.38 -8.32 3.04
N VAL A 50 5.17 -8.10 3.58
CA VAL A 50 4.24 -9.16 4.04
C VAL A 50 2.84 -8.99 3.46
N GLY A 51 2.04 -10.04 3.62
CA GLY A 51 0.66 -10.12 3.12
C GLY A 51 0.56 -10.74 1.73
N PRO A 52 -0.68 -11.01 1.26
CA PRO A 52 -0.91 -11.70 -0.01
C PRO A 52 -0.37 -10.96 -1.24
N HIS A 53 -0.26 -9.63 -1.16
CA HIS A 53 0.28 -8.78 -2.21
C HIS A 53 1.63 -8.13 -1.84
N LYS A 54 2.26 -8.54 -0.73
CA LYS A 54 3.50 -7.90 -0.22
C LYS A 54 3.38 -6.37 -0.10
N GLN A 55 2.21 -5.82 0.19
CA GLN A 55 2.01 -4.37 0.26
C GLN A 55 2.42 -3.78 1.62
N THR A 56 2.52 -4.61 2.66
CA THR A 56 2.79 -4.14 4.02
C THR A 56 4.27 -4.33 4.36
N CYS A 57 4.97 -3.28 4.76
CA CYS A 57 6.32 -3.40 5.33
C CYS A 57 6.24 -3.83 6.81
N ARG A 58 6.92 -4.93 7.17
CA ARG A 58 7.03 -5.41 8.56
C ARG A 58 8.47 -5.29 9.03
N CYS A 59 8.70 -4.45 10.03
CA CYS A 59 9.99 -4.38 10.70
C CYS A 59 10.22 -5.58 11.62
N ASN A 60 11.43 -6.12 11.58
CA ASN A 60 11.89 -7.08 12.58
C ASN A 60 12.00 -6.40 13.95
N PRO A 61 11.69 -7.09 15.05
CA PRO A 61 11.75 -6.53 16.40
C PRO A 61 13.14 -6.00 16.77
#